data_AF-A0A5D2SA72-F1
#
_entry.id   AF-A0A5D2SA72-F1
#
_cell.length_a   1.000
_cell.length_b   1.000
_cell.length_c   1.000
_cell.angle_alpha   90.00
_cell.angle_beta   90.00
_cell.angle_gamma   90.00
#
_symmetry.space_group_name_H-M   'P 1'
#
loop_
_entity.id
_entity.type
_entity.pdbx_description
1 polymer ?
#
loop_
_entity_poly.entity_id
_entity_poly.type
_entity_poly.pdbx_seq_one_letter_code
_entity_poly.pdbx_strand_id
1 'polypeptide(L)'
;MIIVENSSRDLFYDNLERKKMPSKKRRRKEERPKIHPKNKYSDNPPDFALLASLYPTFKPFVFYTREGRPRIDWTDFNATRELTRVLLLHDHNLHWWIPHGQLCPTVPNRSNYIHWIEDLLSSHIIPRDNTNGGNVRGFDIGTGANCIYPLLGASLFGWSFVASDMTDVAIEWAERNVKNNPNISELIEIRKVKCSQNTLSPEGLSGESSYSEEREGLPSSSLDISASEDKSYYGPAILVDVVRDGETFDFCMCNPPFFESFEEAGLNPKTSCGGTYEEMVCPGGEKAFITRIIEDSVVLKQSFRWYTSMVGRKVNLKFLVSKLREVGVTVVKTTEFVQGKTFRWGLAWSFVPPAKKIVTPHVTEKNILSFMLEGIQRQFGAIHVLQSVESFFLAGGASCKLNASSFVVDITASADHCNALLNNDVKYIDEVASCSNVQEAPSNLCFRILVFQQIPGTLLVKGSLQHRDSALSGLFSSIIQQLEASLRQKFCKEKTGTNYI
;
A
#
# COMPACT_ATOMS: atom_id res chain seq x y z
N MET A 1 -39.50 50.12 27.32
CA MET A 1 -39.23 51.14 28.36
C MET A 1 -37.82 50.86 28.86
N ILE A 2 -36.81 51.48 28.23
CA ILE A 2 -36.08 52.67 28.73
C ILE A 2 -35.26 52.26 29.98
N ILE A 3 -33.94 51.96 29.86
CA ILE A 3 -32.77 52.89 29.96
C ILE A 3 -32.80 53.59 31.34
N VAL A 4 -31.75 53.70 32.17
CA VAL A 4 -30.50 54.49 32.07
C VAL A 4 -29.66 54.15 33.34
N GLU A 5 -28.35 53.86 33.30
CA GLU A 5 -27.15 54.74 33.37
C GLU A 5 -26.36 54.65 34.69
N ASN A 6 -25.03 54.45 34.57
CA ASN A 6 -23.96 55.29 35.14
C ASN A 6 -22.60 54.65 34.71
N SER A 7 -21.72 55.29 33.93
CA SER A 7 -20.83 56.44 34.27
C SER A 7 -19.95 56.08 35.48
N SER A 8 -18.60 56.12 35.49
CA SER A 8 -17.61 56.85 34.68
C SER A 8 -16.18 56.36 35.06
N ARG A 9 -15.24 56.61 34.12
CA ARG A 9 -13.79 56.88 34.31
C ARG A 9 -12.87 55.76 34.84
N ASP A 10 -11.91 55.34 34.00
CA ASP A 10 -10.55 55.88 34.10
C ASP A 10 -9.73 55.64 32.83
N LEU A 11 -9.04 56.72 32.43
CA LEU A 11 -8.07 56.82 31.35
C LEU A 11 -6.70 56.37 31.88
N PHE A 12 -5.94 55.55 31.14
CA PHE A 12 -4.50 55.74 30.97
C PHE A 12 -4.03 55.04 29.69
N TYR A 13 -3.35 55.81 28.85
CA TYR A 13 -2.66 55.39 27.63
C TYR A 13 -1.53 54.41 27.97
N ASP A 14 -1.38 53.31 27.21
CA ASP A 14 -0.13 53.09 26.47
C ASP A 14 -0.14 51.91 25.48
N ASN A 15 0.46 52.19 24.32
CA ASN A 15 1.36 51.35 23.53
C ASN A 15 0.86 50.20 22.62
N LEU A 16 1.05 50.49 21.33
CA LEU A 16 1.82 49.74 20.32
C LEU A 16 1.34 48.35 19.86
N GLU A 17 0.97 48.33 18.58
CA GLU A 17 1.22 47.28 17.57
C GLU A 17 1.10 45.80 18.00
N ARG A 18 -0.11 45.25 17.87
CA ARG A 18 -0.29 43.80 17.70
C ARG A 18 0.19 43.36 16.32
N LYS A 19 1.42 42.86 16.24
CA LYS A 19 1.92 42.01 15.15
C LYS A 19 0.90 40.88 14.87
N LYS A 20 0.31 40.87 13.68
CA LYS A 20 -0.49 39.73 13.17
C LYS A 20 0.42 38.50 13.08
N MET A 21 0.19 37.52 13.95
CA MET A 21 0.77 36.19 13.78
C MET A 21 0.20 35.52 12.51
N PRO A 22 1.03 34.80 11.74
CA PRO A 22 0.57 34.10 10.55
C PRO A 22 -0.43 33.01 10.92
N SER A 23 -1.55 32.97 10.19
CA SER A 23 -2.62 32.02 10.39
C SER A 23 -2.10 30.58 10.27
N LYS A 24 -2.40 29.75 11.27
CA LYS A 24 -2.16 28.31 11.23
C LYS A 24 -2.80 27.76 9.95
N LYS A 25 -1.98 27.24 9.03
CA LYS A 25 -2.45 26.48 7.86
C LYS A 25 -3.49 25.46 8.34
N ARG A 26 -4.74 25.62 7.90
CA ARG A 26 -5.81 24.63 8.11
C ARG A 26 -5.28 23.29 7.62
N ARG A 27 -5.11 22.31 8.52
CA ARG A 27 -4.90 20.90 8.13
C ARG A 27 -6.02 20.55 7.16
N ARG A 28 -5.67 20.12 5.95
CA ARG A 28 -6.60 19.59 4.97
C ARG A 28 -7.42 18.53 5.70
N LYS A 29 -8.74 18.70 5.76
CA LYS A 29 -9.65 17.78 6.45
C LYS A 29 -9.51 16.45 5.70
N GLU A 30 -8.81 15.49 6.28
CA GLU A 30 -8.68 14.15 5.68
C GLU A 30 -10.10 13.61 5.48
N GLU A 31 -10.40 13.23 4.24
CA GLU A 31 -11.69 12.61 3.94
C GLU A 31 -11.83 11.33 4.75
N ARG A 32 -13.01 11.12 5.34
CA ARG A 32 -13.24 9.93 6.16
C ARG A 32 -13.05 8.70 5.27
N PRO A 33 -12.34 7.66 5.75
CA PRO A 33 -12.16 6.44 4.97
C PRO A 33 -13.52 5.81 4.67
N LYS A 34 -13.70 5.38 3.42
CA LYS A 34 -14.94 4.83 2.85
C LYS A 34 -14.67 3.43 2.28
N ILE A 35 -15.74 2.75 1.88
CA ILE A 35 -15.68 1.56 1.03
C ILE A 35 -14.79 1.86 -0.19
N HIS A 36 -14.05 0.86 -0.66
CA HIS A 36 -13.13 1.00 -1.78
C HIS A 36 -13.86 1.58 -3.01
N PRO A 37 -13.32 2.59 -3.73
CA PRO A 37 -14.06 3.27 -4.80
C PRO A 37 -14.56 2.34 -5.92
N LYS A 38 -13.75 1.33 -6.28
CA LYS A 38 -14.10 0.31 -7.30
C LYS A 38 -15.11 -0.74 -6.82
N ASN A 39 -15.42 -0.78 -5.53
CA ASN A 39 -16.37 -1.74 -4.97
C ASN A 39 -17.79 -1.31 -5.36
N LYS A 40 -18.60 -2.24 -5.90
CA LYS A 40 -19.98 -1.99 -6.34
C LYS A 40 -20.84 -1.31 -5.27
N TYR A 41 -20.56 -1.59 -4.00
CA TYR A 41 -21.30 -1.08 -2.85
C TYR A 41 -20.80 0.27 -2.31
N SER A 42 -19.82 0.91 -2.97
CA SER A 42 -19.24 2.19 -2.53
C SER A 42 -20.25 3.32 -2.53
N ASP A 43 -20.93 3.49 -3.66
CA ASP A 43 -21.95 4.52 -3.88
C ASP A 43 -23.37 3.95 -3.86
N ASN A 44 -23.51 2.62 -4.03
CA ASN A 44 -24.80 1.93 -4.12
C ASN A 44 -24.91 0.86 -3.02
N PRO A 45 -25.27 1.23 -1.78
CA PRO A 45 -25.51 0.24 -0.73
C PRO A 45 -26.67 -0.70 -1.12
N PRO A 46 -26.69 -1.95 -0.63
CA PRO A 46 -27.77 -2.89 -0.94
C PRO A 46 -29.17 -2.33 -0.65
N ASP A 47 -30.05 -2.35 -1.65
CA ASP A 47 -31.45 -1.99 -1.49
C ASP A 47 -32.24 -3.21 -1.00
N PHE A 48 -32.43 -3.31 0.31
CA PHE A 48 -33.14 -4.44 0.92
C PHE A 48 -34.60 -4.55 0.48
N ALA A 49 -35.27 -3.45 0.13
CA ALA A 49 -36.66 -3.52 -0.35
C ALA A 49 -36.72 -4.11 -1.75
N LEU A 50 -35.82 -3.69 -2.64
CA LEU A 50 -35.68 -4.28 -3.97
C LEU A 50 -35.27 -5.75 -3.90
N LEU A 51 -34.28 -6.09 -3.07
CA LEU A 51 -33.86 -7.48 -2.92
C LEU A 51 -34.99 -8.35 -2.36
N ALA A 52 -35.77 -7.87 -1.39
CA ALA A 52 -36.93 -8.60 -0.87
C ALA A 52 -38.06 -8.78 -1.89
N SER A 53 -38.20 -7.87 -2.86
CA SER A 53 -39.20 -8.02 -3.94
C SER A 53 -38.76 -9.04 -5.00
N LEU A 54 -37.44 -9.13 -5.26
CA LEU A 54 -36.86 -10.05 -6.23
C LEU A 54 -36.65 -11.47 -5.68
N TYR A 55 -36.35 -11.60 -4.38
CA TYR A 55 -36.00 -12.87 -3.75
C TYR A 55 -36.98 -13.21 -2.62
N PRO A 56 -38.02 -14.04 -2.89
CA PRO A 56 -39.04 -14.40 -1.90
C PRO A 56 -38.50 -15.04 -0.62
N THR A 57 -37.35 -15.73 -0.71
CA THR A 57 -36.66 -16.34 0.43
C THR A 57 -36.00 -15.32 1.36
N PHE A 58 -35.66 -14.13 0.87
CA PHE A 58 -35.07 -13.05 1.66
C PHE A 58 -36.13 -12.13 2.30
N LYS A 59 -37.30 -12.03 1.66
CA LYS A 59 -38.42 -11.21 2.14
C LYS A 59 -38.78 -11.38 3.63
N PRO A 60 -38.81 -12.60 4.22
CA PRO A 60 -39.14 -12.79 5.62
C PRO A 60 -38.17 -12.13 6.61
N PHE A 61 -36.94 -11.83 6.17
CA PHE A 61 -35.90 -11.23 7.02
C PHE A 61 -35.89 -9.70 6.96
N VAL A 62 -36.69 -9.09 6.08
CA VAL A 62 -36.75 -7.64 5.90
C VAL A 62 -37.93 -7.06 6.65
N PHE A 63 -37.65 -6.13 7.57
CA PHE A 63 -38.66 -5.34 8.28
C PHE A 63 -38.46 -3.85 8.04
N TYR A 64 -39.50 -3.05 8.29
CA TYR A 64 -39.49 -1.62 8.09
C TYR A 64 -39.43 -0.89 9.43
N THR A 65 -38.56 0.12 9.54
CA THR A 65 -38.55 1.01 10.72
C THR A 65 -39.76 1.95 10.69
N ARG A 66 -39.99 2.70 11.78
CA ARG A 66 -41.04 3.73 11.84
C ARG A 66 -40.89 4.79 10.74
N GLU A 67 -39.67 5.03 10.26
CA GLU A 67 -39.40 5.95 9.15
C GLU A 67 -39.54 5.30 7.76
N GLY A 68 -40.08 4.08 7.66
CA GLY A 68 -40.28 3.37 6.40
C GLY A 68 -39.01 2.84 5.74
N ARG A 69 -37.88 2.77 6.48
CA ARG A 69 -36.62 2.27 5.93
C ARG A 69 -36.52 0.75 6.10
N PRO A 70 -36.20 -0.01 5.04
CA PRO A 70 -36.01 -1.45 5.15
C PRO A 70 -34.73 -1.77 5.94
N ARG A 71 -34.80 -2.80 6.78
CA ARG A 71 -33.75 -3.27 7.68
C ARG A 71 -33.81 -4.80 7.78
N ILE A 72 -32.69 -5.38 8.19
CA ILE A 72 -32.61 -6.77 8.63
C ILE A 72 -32.12 -6.81 10.08
N ASP A 73 -32.37 -7.92 10.76
CA ASP A 73 -31.77 -8.19 12.06
C ASP A 73 -30.35 -8.71 11.85
N TRP A 74 -29.35 -7.91 12.25
CA TRP A 74 -27.93 -8.28 12.12
C TRP A 74 -27.49 -9.33 13.15
N THR A 75 -28.32 -9.61 14.15
CA THR A 75 -28.09 -10.65 15.17
C THR A 75 -28.65 -12.01 14.76
N ASP A 76 -29.55 -12.06 13.78
CA ASP A 76 -30.06 -13.31 13.21
C ASP A 76 -29.09 -13.84 12.14
N PHE A 77 -28.51 -15.02 12.42
CA PHE A 77 -27.62 -15.72 11.49
C PHE A 77 -28.32 -16.07 10.16
N ASN A 78 -29.61 -16.40 10.18
CA ASN A 78 -30.33 -16.75 8.94
C ASN A 78 -30.55 -15.51 8.07
N ALA A 79 -30.90 -14.38 8.68
CA ALA A 79 -31.01 -13.11 7.97
C ALA A 79 -29.69 -12.69 7.31
N THR A 80 -28.57 -12.79 8.02
CA THR A 80 -27.24 -12.44 7.46
C THR A 80 -26.78 -13.42 6.40
N ARG A 81 -26.96 -14.73 6.61
CA ARG A 81 -26.66 -15.78 5.61
C ARG A 81 -27.46 -15.59 4.34
N GLU A 82 -28.75 -15.32 4.45
CA GLU A 82 -29.64 -15.13 3.30
C GLU A 82 -29.33 -13.83 2.55
N LEU A 83 -29.03 -12.73 3.26
CA LEU A 83 -28.55 -11.50 2.63
C LEU A 83 -27.26 -11.77 1.84
N THR A 84 -26.28 -12.47 2.44
CA THR A 84 -25.02 -12.79 1.76
C THR A 84 -25.24 -13.65 0.52
N ARG A 85 -26.09 -14.67 0.60
CA ARG A 85 -26.46 -15.49 -0.56
C ARG A 85 -27.07 -14.65 -1.68
N VAL A 86 -28.04 -13.79 -1.34
CA VAL A 86 -28.73 -12.95 -2.33
C VAL A 86 -27.78 -11.95 -2.97
N LEU A 87 -26.87 -11.33 -2.21
CA LEU A 87 -25.87 -10.41 -2.77
C LEU A 87 -24.90 -11.13 -3.71
N LEU A 88 -24.42 -12.31 -3.34
CA LEU A 88 -23.53 -13.11 -4.19
C LEU A 88 -24.21 -13.52 -5.49
N LEU A 89 -25.47 -13.95 -5.42
CA LEU A 89 -26.23 -14.32 -6.60
C LEU A 89 -26.54 -13.10 -7.49
N HIS A 90 -27.13 -12.06 -6.91
CA HIS A 90 -27.60 -10.88 -7.64
C HIS A 90 -26.45 -10.08 -8.27
N ASP A 91 -25.37 -9.87 -7.53
CA ASP A 91 -24.32 -8.92 -7.93
C ASP A 91 -23.11 -9.56 -8.57
N HIS A 92 -22.84 -10.83 -8.26
CA HIS A 92 -21.64 -11.55 -8.66
C HIS A 92 -21.94 -12.85 -9.43
N ASN A 93 -23.22 -13.19 -9.62
CA ASN A 93 -23.68 -14.42 -10.26
C ASN A 93 -23.07 -15.69 -9.62
N LEU A 94 -22.97 -15.68 -8.29
CA LEU A 94 -22.39 -16.77 -7.49
C LEU A 94 -23.47 -17.52 -6.71
N HIS A 95 -23.58 -18.82 -6.95
CA HIS A 95 -24.39 -19.74 -6.17
C HIS A 95 -23.62 -20.16 -4.92
N TRP A 96 -24.10 -19.77 -3.75
CA TRP A 96 -23.33 -19.87 -2.52
C TRP A 96 -24.20 -20.27 -1.32
N TRP A 97 -23.66 -21.11 -0.44
CA TRP A 97 -24.29 -21.45 0.83
C TRP A 97 -23.28 -21.90 1.89
N ILE A 98 -23.65 -21.77 3.16
CA ILE A 98 -22.87 -22.30 4.29
C ILE A 98 -23.79 -23.00 5.31
N PRO A 99 -23.29 -24.02 6.03
CA PRO A 99 -24.04 -24.68 7.08
C PRO A 99 -24.14 -23.78 8.32
N HIS A 100 -24.98 -24.17 9.28
CA HIS A 100 -25.08 -23.47 10.56
C HIS A 100 -23.75 -23.51 11.33
N GLY A 101 -23.52 -22.48 12.14
CA GLY A 101 -22.34 -22.39 13.02
C GLY A 101 -21.07 -21.85 12.36
N GLN A 102 -21.01 -21.77 11.02
CA GLN A 102 -19.85 -21.23 10.30
C GLN A 102 -19.86 -19.70 10.25
N LEU A 103 -18.71 -19.09 10.01
CA LEU A 103 -18.61 -17.63 9.87
C LEU A 103 -19.30 -17.17 8.57
N CYS A 104 -20.37 -16.37 8.72
CA CYS A 104 -21.04 -15.76 7.59
C CYS A 104 -20.32 -14.47 7.14
N PRO A 105 -19.76 -14.40 5.92
CA PRO A 105 -19.01 -13.25 5.47
C PRO A 105 -19.93 -12.09 5.07
N THR A 106 -19.47 -10.85 5.28
CA THR A 106 -20.12 -9.65 4.74
C THR A 106 -19.51 -9.27 3.39
N VAL A 107 -20.25 -9.50 2.30
CA VAL A 107 -19.76 -9.32 0.91
C VAL A 107 -19.05 -7.97 0.68
N PRO A 108 -19.60 -6.81 1.11
CA PRO A 108 -18.94 -5.53 0.84
C PRO A 108 -17.56 -5.40 1.52
N ASN A 109 -17.39 -5.93 2.74
CA ASN A 109 -16.09 -5.91 3.42
C ASN A 109 -15.07 -6.80 2.69
N ARG A 110 -15.49 -8.01 2.30
CA ARG A 110 -14.60 -8.97 1.62
C ARG A 110 -14.17 -8.44 0.26
N SER A 111 -15.10 -7.81 -0.48
CA SER A 111 -14.82 -7.14 -1.75
C SER A 111 -13.82 -5.97 -1.61
N ASN A 112 -13.83 -5.21 -0.49
CA ASN A 112 -12.81 -4.18 -0.26
C ASN A 112 -11.39 -4.75 -0.25
N TYR A 113 -11.21 -5.93 0.33
CA TYR A 113 -9.90 -6.57 0.38
C TYR A 113 -9.47 -7.04 -1.02
N ILE A 114 -10.37 -7.68 -1.78
CA ILE A 114 -10.12 -8.10 -3.16
C ILE A 114 -9.71 -6.91 -4.05
N HIS A 115 -10.42 -5.78 -3.98
CA HIS A 115 -10.05 -4.59 -4.74
C HIS A 115 -8.73 -3.95 -4.30
N TRP A 116 -8.39 -4.02 -3.01
CA TRP A 116 -7.09 -3.53 -2.56
C TRP A 116 -5.94 -4.40 -3.05
N ILE A 117 -6.12 -5.72 -3.10
CA ILE A 117 -5.14 -6.64 -3.71
C ILE A 117 -4.98 -6.28 -5.19
N GLU A 118 -6.06 -6.04 -5.92
CA GLU A 118 -5.98 -5.60 -7.33
C GLU A 118 -5.17 -4.30 -7.47
N ASP A 119 -5.37 -3.32 -6.59
CA ASP A 119 -4.56 -2.10 -6.59
C ASP A 119 -3.07 -2.37 -6.29
N LEU A 120 -2.75 -3.32 -5.39
CA LEU A 120 -1.37 -3.73 -5.13
C LEU A 120 -0.74 -4.43 -6.34
N LEU A 121 -1.49 -5.31 -7.01
CA LEU A 121 -1.04 -6.07 -8.18
C LEU A 121 -0.87 -5.19 -9.42
N SER A 122 -1.76 -4.21 -9.61
CA SER A 122 -1.68 -3.22 -10.68
C SER A 122 -0.65 -2.11 -10.40
N SER A 123 -0.13 -2.02 -9.17
CA SER A 123 0.88 -1.02 -8.82
C SER A 123 2.26 -1.35 -9.42
N HIS A 124 3.02 -0.31 -9.75
CA HIS A 124 4.43 -0.42 -10.14
C HIS A 124 5.38 -0.52 -8.94
N ILE A 125 4.87 -0.78 -7.74
CA ILE A 125 5.71 -0.86 -6.54
C ILE A 125 6.64 -2.07 -6.64
N ILE A 126 6.11 -3.21 -7.08
CA ILE A 126 6.84 -4.47 -7.23
C ILE A 126 6.70 -4.93 -8.68
N PRO A 127 7.80 -5.26 -9.37
CA PRO A 127 7.75 -5.75 -10.74
C PRO A 127 6.79 -6.93 -10.85
N ARG A 128 6.03 -6.97 -11.95
CA ARG A 128 5.24 -8.14 -12.29
C ARG A 128 6.18 -9.21 -12.83
N ASP A 129 6.06 -10.41 -12.31
CA ASP A 129 6.67 -11.56 -12.95
C ASP A 129 5.72 -12.07 -14.05
N ASN A 130 6.21 -12.17 -15.28
CA ASN A 130 5.42 -12.56 -16.45
C ASN A 130 5.42 -14.08 -16.70
N THR A 131 5.92 -14.87 -15.74
CA THR A 131 6.03 -16.33 -15.83
C THR A 131 4.69 -17.05 -16.05
N ASN A 132 3.57 -16.52 -15.53
CA ASN A 132 2.26 -17.18 -15.55
C ASN A 132 1.31 -16.71 -16.67
N GLY A 133 1.85 -16.26 -17.81
CA GLY A 133 1.03 -15.89 -18.97
C GLY A 133 0.04 -14.74 -18.72
N GLY A 134 0.26 -13.95 -17.67
CA GLY A 134 -0.60 -12.83 -17.30
C GLY A 134 -1.85 -13.18 -16.50
N ASN A 135 -2.12 -14.46 -16.20
CA ASN A 135 -3.19 -14.83 -15.28
C ASN A 135 -2.73 -14.69 -13.84
N VAL A 136 -3.53 -14.02 -13.00
CA VAL A 136 -3.19 -13.81 -11.59
C VAL A 136 -3.49 -15.07 -10.80
N ARG A 137 -2.55 -15.49 -9.95
CA ARG A 137 -2.71 -16.66 -9.07
C ARG A 137 -2.57 -16.27 -7.59
N GLY A 138 -3.66 -16.39 -6.85
CA GLY A 138 -3.74 -16.10 -5.42
C GLY A 138 -3.68 -17.35 -4.54
N PHE A 139 -3.35 -17.15 -3.27
CA PHE A 139 -3.46 -18.17 -2.22
C PHE A 139 -4.29 -17.65 -1.06
N ASP A 140 -5.37 -18.35 -0.70
CA ASP A 140 -6.23 -18.00 0.44
C ASP A 140 -5.93 -18.91 1.64
N ILE A 141 -5.62 -18.29 2.77
CA ILE A 141 -5.25 -18.94 4.03
C ILE A 141 -6.48 -18.95 4.95
N GLY A 142 -6.98 -20.15 5.27
CA GLY A 142 -8.20 -20.29 6.08
C GLY A 142 -9.42 -19.80 5.31
N THR A 143 -9.69 -20.45 4.17
CA THR A 143 -10.78 -20.02 3.25
C THR A 143 -12.17 -20.17 3.89
N GLY A 144 -12.29 -21.01 4.92
CA GLY A 144 -13.52 -21.32 5.63
C GLY A 144 -14.55 -22.02 4.75
N ALA A 145 -15.66 -22.45 5.36
CA ALA A 145 -16.77 -23.06 4.62
C ALA A 145 -17.35 -22.13 3.53
N ASN A 146 -17.17 -20.82 3.70
CA ASN A 146 -17.69 -19.82 2.78
C ASN A 146 -16.86 -19.63 1.50
N CYS A 147 -15.56 -19.93 1.49
CA CYS A 147 -14.69 -19.77 0.31
C CYS A 147 -14.84 -18.39 -0.39
N ILE A 148 -15.11 -17.33 0.38
CA ILE A 148 -15.61 -16.06 -0.18
C ILE A 148 -14.59 -15.34 -1.04
N TYR A 149 -13.31 -15.39 -0.67
CA TYR A 149 -12.27 -14.66 -1.38
C TYR A 149 -11.93 -15.28 -2.73
N PRO A 150 -11.71 -16.61 -2.85
CA PRO A 150 -11.53 -17.26 -4.14
C PRO A 150 -12.70 -17.01 -5.09
N LEU A 151 -13.93 -17.17 -4.60
CA LEU A 151 -15.14 -16.97 -5.42
C LEU A 151 -15.26 -15.53 -5.92
N LEU A 152 -15.05 -14.53 -5.06
CA LEU A 152 -15.10 -13.13 -5.46
C LEU A 152 -13.97 -12.75 -6.41
N GLY A 153 -12.73 -13.18 -6.15
CA GLY A 153 -11.58 -12.87 -7.01
C GLY A 153 -11.72 -13.50 -8.39
N ALA A 154 -12.18 -14.76 -8.46
CA ALA A 154 -12.44 -15.43 -9.72
C ALA A 154 -13.61 -14.78 -10.49
N SER A 155 -14.72 -14.44 -9.82
CA SER A 155 -15.88 -13.78 -10.44
C SER A 155 -15.56 -12.36 -10.94
N LEU A 156 -14.83 -11.57 -10.16
CA LEU A 156 -14.55 -10.17 -10.49
C LEU A 156 -13.41 -9.98 -11.49
N PHE A 157 -12.37 -10.82 -11.41
CA PHE A 157 -11.12 -10.59 -12.12
C PHE A 157 -10.57 -11.82 -12.86
N GLY A 158 -11.26 -12.96 -12.81
CA GLY A 158 -10.80 -14.20 -13.44
C GLY A 158 -9.55 -14.78 -12.78
N TRP A 159 -9.23 -14.39 -11.55
CA TRP A 159 -8.06 -14.88 -10.84
C TRP A 159 -8.20 -16.38 -10.53
N SER A 160 -7.08 -17.09 -10.62
CA SER A 160 -6.96 -18.45 -10.10
C SER A 160 -6.55 -18.45 -8.63
N PHE A 161 -6.98 -19.44 -7.87
CA PHE A 161 -6.72 -19.56 -6.44
C PHE A 161 -6.33 -20.97 -6.04
N VAL A 162 -5.44 -21.04 -5.08
CA VAL A 162 -5.36 -22.15 -4.14
C VAL A 162 -5.98 -21.68 -2.83
N ALA A 163 -6.98 -22.39 -2.33
CA ALA A 163 -7.69 -22.05 -1.11
C ALA A 163 -7.50 -23.17 -0.08
N SER A 164 -6.94 -22.83 1.06
CA SER A 164 -6.57 -23.82 2.09
C SER A 164 -7.39 -23.67 3.35
N ASP A 165 -7.67 -24.80 4.01
CA ASP A 165 -8.26 -24.84 5.33
C ASP A 165 -7.83 -26.10 6.10
N MET A 166 -7.98 -26.08 7.42
CA MET A 166 -7.63 -27.20 8.30
C MET A 166 -8.84 -28.06 8.70
N THR A 167 -10.05 -27.49 8.67
CA THR A 167 -11.25 -28.19 9.15
C THR A 167 -11.96 -28.94 8.02
N ASP A 168 -12.42 -30.16 8.31
CA ASP A 168 -13.16 -30.97 7.33
C ASP A 168 -14.43 -30.28 6.83
N VAL A 169 -15.14 -29.60 7.74
CA VAL A 169 -16.37 -28.86 7.41
C VAL A 169 -16.08 -27.71 6.45
N ALA A 170 -14.99 -26.95 6.67
CA ALA A 170 -14.62 -25.87 5.77
C ALA A 170 -14.26 -26.41 4.38
N ILE A 171 -13.44 -27.46 4.30
CA ILE A 171 -13.03 -28.07 3.04
C ILE A 171 -14.25 -28.58 2.25
N GLU A 172 -15.12 -29.36 2.91
CA GLU A 172 -16.31 -29.92 2.27
C GLU A 172 -17.22 -28.81 1.68
N TRP A 173 -17.47 -27.75 2.44
CA TRP A 173 -18.37 -26.69 2.01
C TRP A 173 -17.73 -25.72 1.01
N ALA A 174 -16.43 -25.46 1.13
CA ALA A 174 -15.67 -24.72 0.12
C ALA A 174 -15.73 -25.45 -1.23
N GLU A 175 -15.47 -26.76 -1.25
CA GLU A 175 -15.58 -27.59 -2.47
C GLU A 175 -16.99 -27.55 -3.07
N ARG A 176 -18.04 -27.67 -2.24
CA ARG A 176 -19.43 -27.55 -2.70
C ARG A 176 -19.71 -26.18 -3.32
N ASN A 177 -19.26 -25.10 -2.67
CA ASN A 177 -19.45 -23.75 -3.19
C ASN A 177 -18.71 -23.53 -4.51
N VAL A 178 -17.49 -24.03 -4.66
CA VAL A 178 -16.76 -23.99 -5.95
C VAL A 178 -17.51 -24.79 -7.02
N LYS A 179 -17.93 -26.01 -6.71
CA LYS A 179 -18.62 -26.91 -7.65
C LYS A 179 -19.98 -26.37 -8.12
N ASN A 180 -20.67 -25.61 -7.28
CA ASN A 180 -21.93 -24.94 -7.64
C ASN A 180 -21.75 -23.77 -8.61
N ASN A 181 -20.51 -23.37 -8.92
CA ASN A 181 -20.19 -22.28 -9.85
C ASN A 181 -19.29 -22.78 -10.99
N PRO A 182 -19.83 -23.58 -11.93
CA PRO A 182 -19.04 -24.27 -12.95
C PRO A 182 -18.21 -23.31 -13.83
N ASN A 183 -18.69 -22.07 -14.03
CA ASN A 183 -18.02 -21.03 -14.81
C ASN A 183 -16.68 -20.55 -14.22
N ILE A 184 -16.41 -20.81 -12.94
CA ILE A 184 -15.15 -20.44 -12.27
C ILE A 184 -14.52 -21.61 -11.50
N SER A 185 -15.13 -22.79 -11.54
CA SER A 185 -14.69 -23.95 -10.74
C SER A 185 -13.25 -24.37 -11.02
N GLU A 186 -12.84 -24.36 -12.30
CA GLU A 186 -11.48 -24.67 -12.74
C GLU A 186 -10.43 -23.64 -12.30
N LEU A 187 -10.86 -22.46 -11.83
CA LEU A 187 -9.95 -21.43 -11.33
C LEU A 187 -9.59 -21.65 -9.86
N ILE A 188 -10.31 -22.50 -9.11
CA ILE A 188 -10.18 -22.59 -7.65
C ILE A 188 -9.86 -24.03 -7.22
N GLU A 189 -8.65 -24.24 -6.72
CA GLU A 189 -8.22 -25.49 -6.09
C GLU A 189 -8.41 -25.41 -4.56
N ILE A 190 -9.16 -26.35 -3.97
CA ILE A 190 -9.28 -26.48 -2.51
C ILE A 190 -8.20 -27.44 -1.97
N ARG A 191 -7.54 -27.08 -0.87
CA ARG A 191 -6.50 -27.89 -0.22
C ARG A 191 -6.72 -28.04 1.27
N LYS A 192 -6.81 -29.29 1.74
CA LYS A 192 -6.80 -29.60 3.17
C LYS A 192 -5.37 -29.54 3.74
N VAL A 193 -5.18 -28.75 4.79
CA VAL A 193 -3.94 -28.72 5.57
C VAL A 193 -3.91 -29.93 6.51
N LYS A 194 -2.83 -30.71 6.47
CA LYS A 194 -2.62 -31.83 7.39
C LYS A 194 -1.93 -31.31 8.64
N CYS A 195 -2.55 -31.48 9.81
CA CYS A 195 -1.84 -31.31 11.08
C CYS A 195 -0.91 -32.51 11.29
N SER A 196 0.39 -32.30 11.19
CA SER A 196 1.39 -33.29 11.63
C SER A 196 1.37 -33.35 13.16
N GLN A 197 0.67 -34.32 13.74
CA GLN A 197 0.86 -34.66 15.15
C GLN A 197 2.20 -35.38 15.28
N ASN A 198 3.29 -34.64 15.50
CA ASN A 198 4.52 -35.24 16.00
C ASN A 198 4.65 -34.94 17.50
N THR A 199 4.42 -35.99 18.28
CA THR A 199 4.92 -36.26 19.64
C THR A 199 4.45 -35.32 20.75
N LEU A 200 3.43 -35.76 21.48
CA LEU A 200 3.36 -35.75 22.95
C LEU A 200 2.18 -36.64 23.36
N SER A 201 2.42 -37.95 23.39
CA SER A 201 1.63 -38.88 24.18
C SER A 201 2.29 -39.00 25.56
N PRO A 202 1.66 -38.53 26.64
CA PRO A 202 2.00 -39.00 27.97
C PRO A 202 1.31 -40.35 28.15
N GLU A 203 2.06 -41.42 27.94
CA GLU A 203 1.76 -42.70 28.55
C GLU A 203 1.70 -42.53 30.08
N GLY A 204 0.68 -43.11 30.69
CA GLY A 204 0.69 -43.49 32.09
C GLY A 204 0.34 -42.39 33.08
N LEU A 205 -0.92 -42.36 33.51
CA LEU A 205 -1.28 -42.49 34.93
C LEU A 205 -2.79 -42.76 35.03
N SER A 206 -3.08 -44.04 35.19
CA SER A 206 -4.32 -44.58 35.75
C SER A 206 -4.61 -43.97 37.13
N GLY A 207 -5.85 -43.54 37.35
CA GLY A 207 -6.35 -43.14 38.66
C GLY A 207 -7.81 -42.70 38.59
N GLU A 208 -8.73 -43.64 38.82
CA GLU A 208 -10.14 -43.37 39.09
C GLU A 208 -10.31 -42.52 40.36
N SER A 209 -11.24 -41.58 40.38
CA SER A 209 -12.22 -41.44 41.49
C SER A 209 -13.30 -40.38 41.21
N SER A 210 -14.47 -40.73 41.71
CA SER A 210 -15.84 -40.20 41.60
C SER A 210 -16.17 -38.90 42.37
N TYR A 211 -17.21 -38.20 41.90
CA TYR A 211 -18.26 -37.41 42.58
C TYR A 211 -17.96 -36.56 43.84
N SER A 212 -18.30 -35.26 43.81
CA SER A 212 -19.34 -34.65 44.68
C SER A 212 -19.55 -33.14 44.44
N GLU A 213 -20.78 -32.68 44.69
CA GLU A 213 -21.39 -31.35 44.50
C GLU A 213 -21.00 -30.26 45.52
N GLU A 214 -21.20 -29.00 45.08
CA GLU A 214 -21.56 -27.75 45.80
C GLU A 214 -20.76 -27.24 47.03
N ARG A 215 -20.25 -26.00 46.94
CA ARG A 215 -20.86 -24.77 47.54
C ARG A 215 -19.98 -23.52 47.42
N GLU A 216 -20.69 -22.39 47.36
CA GLU A 216 -20.22 -21.00 47.29
C GLU A 216 -19.31 -20.56 48.44
N GLY A 217 -18.44 -19.60 48.13
CA GLY A 217 -17.74 -18.77 49.12
C GLY A 217 -16.62 -17.93 48.50
N LEU A 218 -16.90 -16.69 48.11
CA LEU A 218 -15.87 -15.66 47.94
C LEU A 218 -15.26 -15.34 49.32
N PRO A 219 -13.95 -15.07 49.38
CA PRO A 219 -13.57 -13.66 49.52
C PRO A 219 -12.37 -13.23 48.67
N SER A 220 -12.46 -11.98 48.25
CA SER A 220 -11.43 -11.08 47.75
C SER A 220 -10.06 -11.26 48.44
N SER A 221 -9.04 -11.57 47.64
CA SER A 221 -7.68 -11.11 47.87
C SER A 221 -6.92 -11.00 46.55
N SER A 222 -6.78 -9.76 46.08
CA SER A 222 -5.64 -9.21 45.34
C SER A 222 -4.53 -10.22 44.98
N LEU A 223 -4.54 -10.65 43.72
CA LEU A 223 -3.37 -11.19 43.04
C LEU A 223 -2.98 -10.20 41.93
N ASP A 224 -1.76 -9.69 42.06
CA ASP A 224 -1.11 -8.81 41.12
C ASP A 224 -1.24 -9.36 39.69
N ILE A 225 -1.87 -8.59 38.81
CA ILE A 225 -1.84 -8.80 37.36
C ILE A 225 -0.42 -8.45 36.92
N SER A 226 0.45 -9.44 36.98
CA SER A 226 1.72 -9.41 36.27
C SER A 226 1.44 -9.35 34.76
N ALA A 227 2.27 -8.57 34.07
CA ALA A 227 2.10 -8.18 32.69
C ALA A 227 1.91 -9.37 31.75
N SER A 228 1.05 -9.16 30.75
CA SER A 228 0.82 -10.03 29.59
C SER A 228 2.10 -10.70 29.09
N GLU A 229 2.27 -11.98 29.41
CA GLU A 229 3.24 -12.83 28.72
C GLU A 229 2.83 -12.91 27.25
N ASP A 230 3.78 -12.58 26.36
CA ASP A 230 3.59 -12.60 24.91
C ASP A 230 3.44 -14.06 24.45
N LYS A 231 2.21 -14.59 24.46
CA LYS A 231 1.93 -15.95 23.99
C LYS A 231 2.21 -16.05 22.49
N SER A 232 3.24 -16.80 22.12
CA SER A 232 3.56 -17.14 20.75
C SER A 232 2.55 -18.13 20.17
N TYR A 233 2.45 -18.18 18.84
CA TYR A 233 1.66 -19.20 18.15
C TYR A 233 2.36 -20.56 18.25
N TYR A 234 1.64 -21.60 18.66
CA TYR A 234 2.18 -22.97 18.84
C TYR A 234 1.59 -23.99 17.83
N GLY A 235 0.84 -23.54 16.84
CA GLY A 235 0.30 -24.41 15.80
C GLY A 235 1.33 -24.75 14.71
N PRO A 236 0.94 -25.57 13.71
CA PRO A 236 1.80 -25.91 12.58
C PRO A 236 2.11 -24.69 11.71
N ALA A 237 3.07 -24.81 10.81
CA ALA A 237 3.25 -23.79 9.78
C ALA A 237 1.94 -23.53 9.01
N ILE A 238 1.71 -22.27 8.66
CA ILE A 238 0.49 -21.81 8.00
C ILE A 238 0.64 -21.89 6.47
N LEU A 239 1.81 -21.52 5.96
CA LEU A 239 2.13 -21.53 4.53
C LEU A 239 3.24 -22.54 4.20
N VAL A 240 4.25 -22.65 5.06
CA VAL A 240 5.28 -23.69 4.91
C VAL A 240 4.60 -25.05 5.02
N ASP A 241 4.99 -26.01 4.18
CA ASP A 241 4.37 -27.34 3.99
C ASP A 241 3.00 -27.39 3.29
N VAL A 242 2.31 -26.25 3.14
CA VAL A 242 1.05 -26.17 2.38
C VAL A 242 1.31 -25.73 0.93
N VAL A 243 2.27 -24.84 0.75
CA VAL A 243 2.79 -24.44 -0.57
C VAL A 243 3.70 -25.55 -1.07
N ARG A 244 3.39 -26.09 -2.26
CA ARG A 244 4.19 -27.18 -2.85
C ARG A 244 5.47 -26.63 -3.45
N ASP A 245 6.50 -27.48 -3.53
CA ASP A 245 7.79 -27.10 -4.11
C ASP A 245 7.64 -26.58 -5.54
N GLY A 246 8.28 -25.43 -5.81
CA GLY A 246 8.25 -24.77 -7.11
C GLY A 246 6.98 -23.96 -7.40
N GLU A 247 5.97 -23.96 -6.52
CA GLU A 247 4.81 -23.10 -6.71
C GLU A 247 5.13 -21.63 -6.45
N THR A 248 4.62 -20.77 -7.34
CA THR A 248 4.66 -19.33 -7.19
C THR A 248 3.25 -18.74 -7.28
N PHE A 249 3.07 -17.59 -6.62
CA PHE A 249 1.80 -16.90 -6.49
C PHE A 249 2.01 -15.38 -6.59
N ASP A 250 1.04 -14.68 -7.17
CA ASP A 250 1.01 -13.23 -7.20
C ASP A 250 0.72 -12.64 -5.83
N PHE A 251 -0.10 -13.32 -5.02
CA PHE A 251 -0.38 -12.90 -3.66
C PHE A 251 -0.83 -14.06 -2.76
N CYS A 252 -0.68 -13.90 -1.45
CA CYS A 252 -1.52 -14.59 -0.48
C CYS A 252 -2.43 -13.60 0.25
N MET A 253 -3.55 -14.10 0.76
CA MET A 253 -4.48 -13.34 1.59
C MET A 253 -4.98 -14.16 2.76
N CYS A 254 -5.34 -13.46 3.84
CA CYS A 254 -5.78 -14.09 5.08
C CYS A 254 -6.76 -13.18 5.81
N ASN A 255 -7.86 -13.76 6.31
CA ASN A 255 -8.70 -13.15 7.34
C ASN A 255 -8.52 -13.96 8.63
N PRO A 256 -7.53 -13.60 9.47
CA PRO A 256 -7.11 -14.46 10.58
C PRO A 256 -8.18 -14.57 11.66
N PRO A 257 -8.14 -15.64 12.48
CA PRO A 257 -8.91 -15.71 13.72
C PRO A 257 -8.57 -14.50 14.60
N PHE A 258 -9.57 -13.70 14.96
CA PHE A 258 -9.38 -12.37 15.56
C PHE A 258 -9.21 -12.38 17.08
N PHE A 259 -9.56 -13.49 17.74
CA PHE A 259 -9.74 -13.54 19.18
C PHE A 259 -8.73 -14.47 19.83
N GLU A 260 -8.28 -14.11 21.04
CA GLU A 260 -7.45 -15.02 21.86
C GLU A 260 -8.33 -16.07 22.57
N SER A 261 -9.59 -15.73 22.84
CA SER A 261 -10.56 -16.63 23.48
C SER A 261 -11.98 -16.44 22.92
N PHE A 262 -12.84 -17.43 23.13
CA PHE A 262 -14.23 -17.37 22.70
C PHE A 262 -15.05 -16.33 23.49
N GLU A 263 -14.69 -16.08 24.76
CA GLU A 263 -15.29 -15.02 25.59
C GLU A 263 -15.12 -13.64 24.95
N GLU A 264 -13.96 -13.40 24.35
CA GLU A 264 -13.66 -12.16 23.66
C GLU A 264 -14.46 -12.01 22.35
N ALA A 265 -14.72 -13.14 21.67
CA ALA A 265 -15.52 -13.19 20.47
C ALA A 265 -17.00 -12.82 20.73
N GLY A 266 -17.54 -13.16 21.90
CA GLY A 266 -18.92 -12.89 22.29
C GLY A 266 -19.24 -11.44 22.68
N LEU A 267 -18.26 -10.54 22.73
CA LEU A 267 -18.42 -9.19 23.31
C LEU A 267 -19.19 -8.19 22.43
N ASN A 268 -19.53 -8.51 21.18
CA ASN A 268 -20.30 -7.62 20.32
C ASN A 268 -21.77 -8.06 20.18
N PRO A 269 -22.70 -7.54 21.01
CA PRO A 269 -24.10 -7.95 21.00
C PRO A 269 -24.88 -7.46 19.78
N LYS A 270 -24.27 -6.69 18.86
CA LYS A 270 -24.94 -6.04 17.72
C LYS A 270 -24.84 -6.83 16.42
N THR A 271 -24.17 -7.98 16.44
CA THR A 271 -23.93 -8.82 15.26
C THR A 271 -24.01 -10.28 15.65
N SER A 272 -24.53 -11.13 14.76
CA SER A 272 -24.40 -12.58 14.90
C SER A 272 -22.92 -12.95 14.92
N CYS A 273 -22.44 -13.47 16.05
CA CYS A 273 -21.12 -14.04 16.15
C CYS A 273 -21.20 -15.52 15.74
N GLY A 274 -21.44 -15.74 14.45
CA GLY A 274 -21.31 -17.08 13.85
C GLY A 274 -19.83 -17.36 13.55
N GLY A 275 -19.41 -18.62 13.70
CA GLY A 275 -18.04 -19.06 13.49
C GLY A 275 -17.68 -20.19 14.45
N THR A 276 -16.90 -21.14 13.94
CA THR A 276 -16.34 -22.21 14.76
C THR A 276 -15.21 -21.68 15.65
N TYR A 277 -14.83 -22.45 16.67
CA TYR A 277 -13.70 -22.10 17.54
C TYR A 277 -12.43 -21.88 16.70
N GLU A 278 -12.19 -22.75 15.72
CA GLU A 278 -11.04 -22.74 14.83
C GLU A 278 -11.03 -21.55 13.85
N GLU A 279 -12.21 -21.04 13.45
CA GLU A 279 -12.32 -19.83 12.60
C GLU A 279 -12.12 -18.53 13.39
N MET A 280 -12.37 -18.55 14.69
CA MET A 280 -12.50 -17.33 15.49
C MET A 280 -11.36 -17.13 16.48
N VAL A 281 -10.80 -18.22 16.99
CA VAL A 281 -9.88 -18.23 18.13
C VAL A 281 -8.54 -18.81 17.72
N CYS A 282 -7.48 -18.13 18.16
CA CYS A 282 -6.12 -18.62 18.06
C CYS A 282 -5.36 -18.23 19.34
N PRO A 283 -4.58 -19.13 19.96
CA PRO A 283 -3.67 -18.75 21.03
C PRO A 283 -2.77 -17.56 20.60
N GLY A 284 -2.75 -16.49 21.41
CA GLY A 284 -2.07 -15.23 21.08
C GLY A 284 -2.80 -14.33 20.06
N GLY A 285 -4.01 -14.73 19.65
CA GLY A 285 -4.93 -14.02 18.76
C GLY A 285 -4.38 -13.75 17.36
N GLU A 286 -4.99 -12.79 16.66
CA GLU A 286 -4.55 -12.39 15.32
C GLU A 286 -3.07 -11.95 15.27
N LYS A 287 -2.54 -11.40 16.37
CA LYS A 287 -1.16 -10.93 16.45
C LYS A 287 -0.20 -12.10 16.28
N ALA A 288 -0.41 -13.19 17.02
CA ALA A 288 0.42 -14.37 16.94
C ALA A 288 0.26 -15.09 15.60
N PHE A 289 -0.98 -15.22 15.11
CA PHE A 289 -1.26 -15.83 13.80
C PHE A 289 -0.56 -15.10 12.65
N ILE A 290 -0.68 -13.76 12.57
CA ILE A 290 -0.01 -12.99 11.51
C ILE A 290 1.51 -13.02 11.69
N THR A 291 2.01 -13.03 12.93
CA THR A 291 3.46 -13.20 13.18
C THR A 291 3.96 -14.51 12.61
N ARG A 292 3.19 -15.60 12.73
CA ARG A 292 3.53 -16.87 12.11
C ARG A 292 3.53 -16.81 10.57
N ILE A 293 2.57 -16.11 9.94
CA ILE A 293 2.60 -15.86 8.48
C ILE A 293 3.87 -15.08 8.09
N ILE A 294 4.29 -14.11 8.91
CA ILE A 294 5.53 -13.36 8.68
C ILE A 294 6.74 -14.30 8.75
N GLU A 295 6.81 -15.19 9.74
CA GLU A 295 7.88 -16.19 9.88
C GLU A 295 7.93 -17.14 8.68
N ASP A 296 6.79 -17.68 8.26
CA ASP A 296 6.70 -18.54 7.06
C ASP A 296 7.13 -17.78 5.79
N SER A 297 6.78 -16.50 5.68
CA SER A 297 7.18 -15.66 4.55
C SER A 297 8.70 -15.44 4.49
N VAL A 298 9.42 -15.52 5.61
CA VAL A 298 10.89 -15.47 5.63
C VAL A 298 11.50 -16.70 4.97
N VAL A 299 10.85 -17.86 5.07
CA VAL A 299 11.28 -19.10 4.40
C VAL A 299 10.92 -19.05 2.92
N LEU A 300 9.67 -18.71 2.61
CA LEU A 300 9.12 -18.75 1.25
C LEU A 300 9.59 -17.58 0.37
N LYS A 301 10.02 -16.46 0.98
CA LYS A 301 10.57 -15.28 0.30
C LYS A 301 9.76 -14.86 -0.93
N GLN A 302 10.25 -15.18 -2.12
CA GLN A 302 9.76 -14.70 -3.41
C GLN A 302 8.78 -15.67 -4.07
N SER A 303 8.45 -16.81 -3.43
CA SER A 303 7.34 -17.67 -3.86
C SER A 303 6.01 -16.91 -3.90
N PHE A 304 5.87 -15.85 -3.09
CA PHE A 304 4.79 -14.88 -3.22
C PHE A 304 5.34 -13.52 -3.60
N ARG A 305 4.72 -12.89 -4.60
CA ARG A 305 5.02 -11.49 -4.95
C ARG A 305 4.48 -10.53 -3.89
N TRP A 306 3.30 -10.79 -3.34
CA TRP A 306 2.74 -10.08 -2.18
C TRP A 306 2.25 -11.04 -1.10
N TYR A 307 2.68 -10.83 0.13
CA TYR A 307 2.01 -11.42 1.29
C TYR A 307 1.03 -10.39 1.84
N THR A 308 -0.18 -10.81 2.18
CA THR A 308 -1.18 -9.90 2.76
C THR A 308 -1.99 -10.56 3.87
N SER A 309 -2.42 -9.77 4.85
CA SER A 309 -3.40 -10.19 5.86
C SER A 309 -4.32 -9.03 6.22
N MET A 310 -5.59 -9.34 6.50
CA MET A 310 -6.48 -8.44 7.24
C MET A 310 -6.05 -8.39 8.71
N VAL A 311 -6.24 -7.23 9.33
CA VAL A 311 -5.98 -6.96 10.74
C VAL A 311 -7.26 -6.40 11.37
N GLY A 312 -7.73 -7.04 12.43
CA GLY A 312 -8.94 -6.75 13.18
C GLY A 312 -8.79 -5.57 14.13
N ARG A 313 -7.62 -5.44 14.76
CA ARG A 313 -7.34 -4.41 15.78
C ARG A 313 -6.18 -3.51 15.36
N LYS A 314 -6.43 -2.20 15.36
CA LYS A 314 -5.42 -1.18 15.01
C LYS A 314 -4.16 -1.25 15.87
N VAL A 315 -4.27 -1.68 17.12
CA VAL A 315 -3.12 -1.80 18.04
C VAL A 315 -2.09 -2.83 17.55
N ASN A 316 -2.55 -3.90 16.91
CA ASN A 316 -1.69 -4.96 16.39
C ASN A 316 -0.89 -4.48 15.16
N LEU A 317 -1.43 -3.55 14.37
CA LEU A 317 -0.79 -3.06 13.16
C LEU A 317 0.59 -2.44 13.44
N LYS A 318 0.74 -1.68 14.54
CA LYS A 318 2.02 -1.05 14.90
C LYS A 318 3.10 -2.11 15.19
N PHE A 319 2.73 -3.15 15.94
CA PHE A 319 3.61 -4.26 16.26
C PHE A 319 4.01 -5.04 15.01
N LEU A 320 3.04 -5.42 14.18
CA LEU A 320 3.27 -6.21 12.96
C LEU A 320 4.17 -5.47 11.95
N VAL A 321 3.97 -4.17 11.77
CA VAL A 321 4.85 -3.34 10.93
C VAL A 321 6.28 -3.29 11.49
N SER A 322 6.45 -3.28 12.82
CA SER A 322 7.77 -3.36 13.43
C SER A 322 8.44 -4.71 13.15
N LYS A 323 7.71 -5.82 13.32
CA LYS A 323 8.21 -7.16 13.05
C LYS A 323 8.60 -7.36 11.58
N LEU A 324 7.82 -6.82 10.65
CA LEU A 324 8.16 -6.83 9.23
C LEU A 324 9.49 -6.13 8.93
N ARG A 325 9.80 -5.02 9.60
CA ARG A 325 11.08 -4.32 9.46
C ARG A 325 12.24 -5.15 10.02
N GLU A 326 12.03 -5.83 11.14
CA GLU A 326 13.00 -6.71 11.78
C GLU A 326 13.41 -7.87 10.87
N VAL A 327 12.44 -8.50 10.19
CA VAL A 327 12.72 -9.62 9.28
C VAL A 327 13.21 -9.20 7.88
N GLY A 328 13.41 -7.90 7.66
CA GLY A 328 14.06 -7.36 6.47
C GLY A 328 13.22 -7.40 5.19
N VAL A 329 11.89 -7.22 5.28
CA VAL A 329 11.06 -7.08 4.07
C VAL A 329 11.42 -5.79 3.32
N THR A 330 11.31 -5.81 1.99
CA THR A 330 11.70 -4.69 1.12
C THR A 330 10.60 -3.64 1.01
N VAL A 331 9.34 -4.06 1.15
CA VAL A 331 8.16 -3.21 1.00
C VAL A 331 7.14 -3.57 2.08
N VAL A 332 6.52 -2.54 2.67
CA VAL A 332 5.34 -2.66 3.53
C VAL A 332 4.28 -1.66 3.08
N LYS A 333 3.03 -2.11 2.98
CA LYS A 333 1.86 -1.29 2.68
C LYS A 333 0.74 -1.59 3.66
N THR A 334 -0.04 -0.57 3.96
CA THR A 334 -1.21 -0.68 4.84
C THR A 334 -2.38 0.08 4.24
N THR A 335 -3.60 -0.38 4.52
CA THR A 335 -4.84 0.33 4.16
C THR A 335 -5.87 0.22 5.28
N GLU A 336 -6.97 0.95 5.17
CA GLU A 336 -8.13 0.86 6.06
C GLU A 336 -9.35 0.40 5.25
N PHE A 337 -10.01 -0.66 5.70
CA PHE A 337 -11.28 -1.12 5.15
C PHE A 337 -12.42 -0.63 6.06
N VAL A 338 -13.34 0.15 5.49
CA VAL A 338 -14.45 0.73 6.24
C VAL A 338 -15.78 0.28 5.66
N GLN A 339 -16.62 -0.31 6.50
CA GLN A 339 -18.01 -0.61 6.18
C GLN A 339 -18.90 -0.23 7.37
N GLY A 340 -19.66 0.85 7.23
CA GLY A 340 -20.51 1.36 8.31
C GLY A 340 -19.68 1.74 9.54
N LYS A 341 -19.89 1.03 10.66
CA LYS A 341 -19.16 1.24 11.91
C LYS A 341 -17.94 0.32 12.06
N THR A 342 -17.78 -0.66 11.17
CA THR A 342 -16.74 -1.66 11.26
C THR A 342 -15.51 -1.18 10.51
N PHE A 343 -14.41 -1.07 11.23
CA PHE A 343 -13.08 -0.79 10.69
C PHE A 343 -12.24 -2.05 10.73
N ARG A 344 -11.51 -2.30 9.65
CA ARG A 344 -10.44 -3.29 9.55
C ARG A 344 -9.25 -2.64 8.86
N TRP A 345 -8.10 -3.26 8.95
CA TRP A 345 -6.88 -2.78 8.30
C TRP A 345 -6.35 -3.87 7.38
N GLY A 346 -5.76 -3.48 6.25
CA GLY A 346 -4.98 -4.39 5.41
C GLY A 346 -3.51 -4.18 5.71
N LEU A 347 -2.75 -5.27 5.80
CA LEU A 347 -1.29 -5.28 5.90
C LEU A 347 -0.75 -6.10 4.72
N ALA A 348 0.19 -5.52 3.96
CA ALA A 348 0.83 -6.17 2.84
C ALA A 348 2.35 -5.97 2.88
N TRP A 349 3.10 -7.00 2.52
CA TRP A 349 4.55 -6.94 2.47
C TRP A 349 5.11 -7.80 1.34
N SER A 350 6.38 -7.60 1.03
CA SER A 350 7.09 -8.41 0.04
C SER A 350 8.59 -8.46 0.32
N PHE A 351 9.23 -9.53 -0.15
CA PHE A 351 10.68 -9.68 -0.24
C PHE A 351 11.21 -9.37 -1.64
N VAL A 352 10.32 -9.17 -2.63
CA VAL A 352 10.73 -8.73 -3.96
C VAL A 352 11.17 -7.28 -3.86
N PRO A 353 12.39 -6.92 -4.30
CA PRO A 353 12.82 -5.53 -4.31
C PRO A 353 11.81 -4.68 -5.07
N PRO A 354 11.44 -3.49 -4.54
CA PRO A 354 10.58 -2.61 -5.28
C PRO A 354 11.21 -2.33 -6.65
N ALA A 355 10.37 -2.14 -7.66
CA ALA A 355 10.85 -1.86 -9.00
C ALA A 355 11.85 -0.72 -8.88
N LYS A 356 13.11 -0.99 -9.23
CA LYS A 356 14.05 0.11 -9.44
C LYS A 356 13.31 1.01 -10.40
N LYS A 357 13.14 2.28 -10.05
CA LYS A 357 12.96 3.27 -11.11
C LYS A 357 14.21 3.11 -11.95
N ILE A 358 14.10 2.29 -12.98
CA ILE A 358 14.96 2.39 -14.12
C ILE A 358 14.60 3.80 -14.59
N VAL A 359 15.41 4.75 -14.14
CA VAL A 359 15.64 5.96 -14.91
C VAL A 359 16.36 5.44 -16.14
N THR A 360 15.62 4.75 -17.01
CA THR A 360 15.97 4.73 -18.41
C THR A 360 15.83 6.20 -18.77
N PRO A 361 16.82 6.78 -19.45
CA PRO A 361 16.76 8.15 -19.94
C PRO A 361 15.74 8.20 -21.09
N HIS A 362 14.47 7.85 -20.83
CA HIS A 362 13.37 8.31 -21.64
C HIS A 362 13.05 9.71 -21.15
N VAL A 363 13.69 10.63 -21.88
CA VAL A 363 13.21 11.95 -22.30
C VAL A 363 11.70 12.12 -22.11
N THR A 364 11.25 12.33 -20.86
CA THR A 364 10.27 13.38 -20.63
C THR A 364 11.04 14.65 -20.87
N GLU A 365 10.64 15.44 -21.88
CA GLU A 365 11.12 16.80 -22.11
C GLU A 365 10.82 17.64 -20.87
N LYS A 366 11.65 17.47 -19.85
CA LYS A 366 11.62 18.29 -18.65
C LYS A 366 12.19 19.62 -19.08
N ASN A 367 11.28 20.55 -19.32
CA ASN A 367 11.62 21.96 -19.53
C ASN A 367 12.44 22.57 -18.39
N ILE A 368 12.53 21.88 -17.24
CA ILE A 368 13.35 22.27 -16.10
C ILE A 368 14.11 21.04 -15.60
N LEU A 369 15.43 21.12 -15.62
CA LEU A 369 16.35 20.13 -15.05
C LEU A 369 17.17 20.77 -13.95
N SER A 370 17.53 20.00 -12.94
CA SER A 370 18.34 20.51 -11.84
C SER A 370 19.11 19.41 -11.14
N PHE A 371 20.30 19.74 -10.66
CA PHE A 371 21.16 18.84 -9.89
C PHE A 371 21.86 19.58 -8.76
N MET A 372 22.30 18.82 -7.75
CA MET A 372 22.99 19.33 -6.57
C MET A 372 24.50 19.08 -6.70
N LEU A 373 25.29 20.14 -6.61
CA LEU A 373 26.74 20.08 -6.43
C LEU A 373 27.02 20.10 -4.93
N GLU A 374 27.34 18.92 -4.39
CA GLU A 374 27.62 18.69 -2.98
C GLU A 374 29.12 18.45 -2.77
N GLY A 375 29.65 18.90 -1.62
CA GLY A 375 31.07 18.69 -1.30
C GLY A 375 32.00 19.59 -2.12
N ILE A 376 31.52 20.77 -2.51
CA ILE A 376 32.33 21.78 -3.20
C ILE A 376 33.49 22.19 -2.29
N GLN A 377 34.71 22.20 -2.84
CA GLN A 377 35.90 22.60 -2.10
C GLN A 377 35.75 24.05 -1.58
N ARG A 378 36.24 24.31 -0.37
CA ARG A 378 35.99 25.57 0.36
C ARG A 378 36.42 26.84 -0.40
N GLN A 379 37.35 26.74 -1.35
CA GLN A 379 37.78 27.88 -2.17
C GLN A 379 36.79 28.25 -3.30
N PHE A 380 35.79 27.42 -3.59
CA PHE A 380 34.83 27.65 -4.66
C PHE A 380 33.43 27.99 -4.13
N GLY A 381 32.71 28.80 -4.89
CA GLY A 381 31.39 29.30 -4.54
C GLY A 381 30.51 29.47 -5.76
N ALA A 382 29.29 29.99 -5.59
CA ALA A 382 28.29 30.07 -6.66
C ALA A 382 28.80 30.80 -7.91
N ILE A 383 29.59 31.87 -7.74
CA ILE A 383 30.15 32.63 -8.87
C ILE A 383 31.16 31.82 -9.71
N HIS A 384 32.00 30.99 -9.06
CA HIS A 384 32.98 30.15 -9.74
C HIS A 384 32.31 29.04 -10.57
N VAL A 385 31.22 28.49 -10.02
CA VAL A 385 30.39 27.52 -10.73
C VAL A 385 29.69 28.19 -11.91
N LEU A 386 29.14 29.39 -11.72
CA LEU A 386 28.50 30.17 -12.79
C LEU A 386 29.46 30.48 -13.96
N GLN A 387 30.69 30.89 -13.65
CA GLN A 387 31.74 31.14 -14.67
C GLN A 387 32.16 29.85 -15.38
N SER A 388 32.17 28.71 -14.68
CA SER A 388 32.49 27.42 -15.31
C SER A 388 31.35 26.89 -16.17
N VAL A 389 30.09 27.20 -15.83
CA VAL A 389 28.94 26.95 -16.72
C VAL A 389 29.12 27.72 -18.02
N GLU A 390 29.40 29.03 -17.96
CA GLU A 390 29.64 29.85 -19.16
C GLU A 390 30.82 29.31 -19.99
N SER A 391 31.94 28.99 -19.35
CA SER A 391 33.12 28.44 -20.02
C SER A 391 32.84 27.11 -20.72
N PHE A 392 32.05 26.22 -20.10
CA PHE A 392 31.66 24.94 -20.68
C PHE A 392 30.90 25.12 -22.00
N PHE A 393 29.97 26.08 -22.05
CA PHE A 393 29.16 26.31 -23.24
C PHE A 393 29.90 27.09 -24.33
N LEU A 394 30.74 28.06 -23.96
CA LEU A 394 31.61 28.76 -24.91
C LEU A 394 32.60 27.81 -25.58
N ALA A 395 33.13 26.83 -24.85
CA ALA A 395 34.04 25.82 -25.41
C ALA A 395 33.35 24.93 -26.47
N GLY A 396 32.03 24.72 -26.37
CA GLY A 396 31.22 24.04 -27.38
C GLY A 396 30.69 24.95 -28.49
N GLY A 397 31.15 26.20 -28.57
CA GLY A 397 30.73 27.17 -29.60
C GLY A 397 29.39 27.85 -29.35
N ALA A 398 28.72 27.60 -28.22
CA ALA A 398 27.44 28.22 -27.91
C ALA A 398 27.57 29.69 -27.46
N SER A 399 26.56 30.51 -27.74
CA SER A 399 26.51 31.90 -27.26
C SER A 399 25.97 31.95 -25.83
N CYS A 400 26.67 32.67 -24.95
CA CYS A 400 26.33 32.79 -23.54
C CYS A 400 26.16 34.26 -23.12
N LYS A 401 25.17 34.53 -22.27
CA LYS A 401 24.99 35.82 -21.62
C LYS A 401 24.91 35.63 -20.10
N LEU A 402 26.04 35.84 -19.42
CA LEU A 402 26.14 35.75 -17.96
C LEU A 402 25.62 37.03 -17.27
N ASN A 403 24.83 36.83 -16.23
CA ASN A 403 24.37 37.86 -15.31
C ASN A 403 24.78 37.47 -13.88
N ALA A 404 25.88 38.05 -13.41
CA ALA A 404 26.46 37.74 -12.11
C ALA A 404 25.58 38.18 -10.91
N SER A 405 24.80 39.25 -11.05
CA SER A 405 23.95 39.75 -9.95
C SER A 405 22.73 38.87 -9.67
N SER A 406 22.23 38.18 -10.70
CA SER A 406 21.13 37.22 -10.58
C SER A 406 21.58 35.75 -10.55
N PHE A 407 22.89 35.49 -10.66
CA PHE A 407 23.48 34.15 -10.78
C PHE A 407 22.87 33.30 -11.90
N VAL A 408 22.71 33.93 -13.07
CA VAL A 408 22.08 33.33 -14.24
C VAL A 408 23.02 33.37 -15.45
N VAL A 409 23.00 32.33 -16.28
CA VAL A 409 23.55 32.33 -17.64
C VAL A 409 22.44 31.96 -18.60
N ASP A 410 22.21 32.78 -19.62
CA ASP A 410 21.34 32.46 -20.75
C ASP A 410 22.19 31.89 -21.89
N ILE A 411 21.79 30.74 -22.46
CA ILE A 411 22.55 29.99 -23.47
C ILE A 411 21.70 29.82 -24.73
N THR A 412 22.34 30.07 -25.88
CA THR A 412 21.79 29.81 -27.21
C THR A 412 22.75 28.94 -28.01
N ALA A 413 22.31 27.74 -28.41
CA ALA A 413 23.11 26.76 -29.14
C ALA A 413 22.40 26.29 -30.43
N SER A 414 23.15 26.17 -31.53
CA SER A 414 22.66 25.53 -32.77
C SER A 414 22.76 24.00 -32.65
N ALA A 415 22.26 23.26 -33.65
CA ALA A 415 22.39 21.80 -33.70
C ALA A 415 23.86 21.35 -33.69
N ASP A 416 24.73 22.05 -34.43
CA ASP A 416 26.17 21.75 -34.49
C ASP A 416 26.86 21.98 -33.15
N HIS A 417 26.50 23.08 -32.46
CA HIS A 417 27.02 23.35 -31.10
C HIS A 417 26.56 22.27 -30.10
N CYS A 418 25.31 21.81 -30.21
CA CYS A 418 24.79 20.73 -29.34
C CYS A 418 25.56 19.42 -29.56
N ASN A 419 25.89 19.07 -30.80
CA ASN A 419 26.68 17.89 -31.12
C ASN A 419 28.11 18.01 -30.58
N ALA A 420 28.75 19.18 -30.71
CA ALA A 420 30.08 19.44 -30.16
C ALA A 420 30.11 19.29 -28.62
N LEU A 421 29.09 19.79 -27.92
CA LEU A 421 28.93 19.66 -26.47
C LEU A 421 28.73 18.21 -26.00
N LEU A 422 28.20 17.34 -26.86
CA LEU A 422 27.91 15.95 -26.52
C LEU A 422 29.06 14.99 -26.85
N ASN A 423 29.85 15.29 -27.88
CA ASN A 423 30.90 14.39 -28.40
C ASN A 423 32.30 14.60 -27.80
N ASN A 424 32.52 15.61 -26.95
CA ASN A 424 33.81 15.89 -26.31
C ASN A 424 35.02 16.03 -27.27
N ASP A 425 34.79 16.27 -28.56
CA ASP A 425 35.86 16.58 -29.51
C ASP A 425 36.14 18.08 -29.48
N VAL A 426 37.17 18.47 -28.72
CA VAL A 426 37.78 19.79 -28.82
C VAL A 426 38.53 19.84 -30.15
N LYS A 427 37.98 20.55 -31.15
CA LYS A 427 38.74 20.97 -32.33
C LYS A 427 38.89 22.48 -32.36
N TYR A 428 40.14 22.90 -32.36
CA TYR A 428 40.61 24.25 -32.64
C TYR A 428 40.10 24.71 -34.02
N ILE A 429 39.70 25.97 -34.10
CA ILE A 429 39.29 26.66 -35.32
C ILE A 429 40.52 26.89 -36.21
N ASP A 430 40.39 26.60 -37.50
CA ASP A 430 41.07 27.35 -38.56
C ASP A 430 40.16 27.47 -39.79
N GLU A 431 40.31 28.59 -40.50
CA GLU A 431 39.34 29.23 -41.40
C GLU A 431 39.19 28.65 -42.83
N VAL A 432 38.08 29.10 -43.46
CA VAL A 432 37.72 29.21 -44.90
C VAL A 432 37.40 27.94 -45.70
N ALA A 433 36.10 27.74 -46.02
CA ALA A 433 35.61 27.45 -47.37
C ALA A 433 34.08 27.56 -47.47
N SER A 434 33.62 27.86 -48.68
CA SER A 434 32.38 28.55 -49.04
C SER A 434 31.18 27.67 -49.44
N CYS A 435 29.97 28.27 -49.34
CA CYS A 435 28.75 28.12 -50.17
C CYS A 435 28.25 26.69 -50.52
N SER A 436 27.00 26.31 -50.29
CA SER A 436 25.79 27.05 -50.68
C SER A 436 24.50 26.31 -50.28
N ASN A 437 23.42 27.10 -50.27
CA ASN A 437 22.00 26.78 -50.40
C ASN A 437 21.14 26.75 -49.13
N VAL A 438 20.19 27.68 -49.17
CA VAL A 438 19.23 28.09 -48.16
C VAL A 438 18.10 27.07 -48.06
N GLN A 439 17.90 26.53 -46.86
CA GLN A 439 16.63 25.92 -46.46
C GLN A 439 16.45 26.08 -44.94
N GLU A 440 15.46 26.90 -44.59
CA GLU A 440 14.77 27.08 -43.30
C GLU A 440 15.65 27.31 -42.04
N ALA A 441 15.38 28.42 -41.33
CA ALA A 441 16.12 28.83 -40.14
C ALA A 441 16.18 27.69 -39.09
N PRO A 442 17.38 27.27 -38.63
CA PRO A 442 17.48 26.20 -37.66
C PRO A 442 16.91 26.67 -36.33
N SER A 443 15.98 25.91 -35.77
CA SER A 443 15.42 26.19 -34.45
C SER A 443 16.52 26.05 -33.39
N ASN A 444 17.14 27.15 -32.98
CA ASN A 444 18.17 27.14 -31.95
C ASN A 444 17.61 26.66 -30.60
N LEU A 445 18.45 25.97 -29.82
CA LEU A 445 18.15 25.58 -28.46
C LEU A 445 18.47 26.75 -27.51
N CYS A 446 17.44 27.33 -26.88
CA CYS A 446 17.58 28.43 -25.92
C CYS A 446 17.17 27.97 -24.51
N PHE A 447 18.08 28.08 -23.54
CA PHE A 447 17.82 27.71 -22.15
C PHE A 447 18.60 28.58 -21.18
N ARG A 448 18.13 28.62 -19.94
CA ARG A 448 18.70 29.41 -18.85
C ARG A 448 19.24 28.49 -17.78
N ILE A 449 20.43 28.77 -17.26
CA ILE A 449 20.98 28.12 -16.07
C ILE A 449 21.02 29.10 -14.92
N LEU A 450 20.53 28.68 -13.76
CA LEU A 450 20.57 29.39 -12.50
C LEU A 450 21.40 28.60 -11.49
N VAL A 451 22.33 29.26 -10.81
CA VAL A 451 23.16 28.67 -9.75
C VAL A 451 22.80 29.31 -8.42
N PHE A 452 22.33 28.51 -7.47
CA PHE A 452 21.87 29.01 -6.18
C PHE A 452 22.44 28.20 -5.02
N GLN A 453 22.94 28.88 -4.00
CA GLN A 453 23.46 28.23 -2.80
C GLN A 453 22.34 27.88 -1.83
N GLN A 454 22.12 26.57 -1.60
CA GLN A 454 21.12 26.12 -0.62
C GLN A 454 21.66 26.19 0.82
N ILE A 455 22.89 25.70 1.02
CA ILE A 455 23.62 25.72 2.29
C ILE A 455 25.13 25.88 2.00
N PRO A 456 25.97 26.26 2.97
CA PRO A 456 27.42 26.28 2.81
C PRO A 456 27.97 24.96 2.22
N GLY A 457 28.72 25.05 1.13
CA GLY A 457 29.31 23.88 0.45
C GLY A 457 28.37 23.07 -0.46
N THR A 458 27.11 23.51 -0.64
CA THR A 458 26.13 22.83 -1.49
C THR A 458 25.38 23.82 -2.38
N LEU A 459 25.48 23.64 -3.70
CA LEU A 459 24.82 24.50 -4.70
C LEU A 459 23.80 23.70 -5.52
N LEU A 460 22.64 24.30 -5.75
CA LEU A 460 21.66 23.85 -6.74
C LEU A 460 21.98 24.52 -8.08
N VAL A 461 22.17 23.71 -9.11
CA VAL A 461 22.23 24.17 -10.51
C VAL A 461 20.93 23.79 -11.19
N LYS A 462 20.24 24.76 -11.79
CA LYS A 462 18.92 24.58 -12.40
C LYS A 462 18.93 25.12 -13.83
N GLY A 463 18.77 24.23 -14.81
CA GLY A 463 18.52 24.55 -16.21
C GLY A 463 17.02 24.67 -16.51
N SER A 464 16.61 25.66 -17.30
CA SER A 464 15.23 25.81 -17.78
C SER A 464 15.18 26.19 -19.26
N LEU A 465 14.53 25.37 -20.08
CA LEU A 465 14.30 25.57 -21.51
C LEU A 465 13.33 26.73 -21.74
N GLN A 466 13.66 27.65 -22.66
CA GLN A 466 12.89 28.87 -22.91
C GLN A 466 11.81 28.70 -24.00
N HIS A 467 12.02 27.80 -24.97
CA HIS A 467 11.07 27.53 -26.07
C HIS A 467 10.84 26.02 -26.23
N ARG A 468 9.56 25.62 -26.34
CA ARG A 468 9.12 24.20 -26.34
C ARG A 468 9.10 23.53 -27.71
N ASP A 469 9.14 24.31 -28.80
CA ASP A 469 8.83 23.81 -30.15
C ASP A 469 10.08 23.66 -31.04
N SER A 470 11.29 23.65 -30.46
CA SER A 470 12.51 23.39 -31.24
C SER A 470 12.77 21.89 -31.31
N ALA A 471 13.11 21.36 -32.50
CA ALA A 471 13.45 19.95 -32.70
C ALA A 471 14.65 19.48 -31.83
N LEU A 472 15.38 20.43 -31.23
CA LEU A 472 16.55 20.22 -30.39
C LEU A 472 16.21 20.10 -28.88
N SER A 473 14.96 20.30 -28.46
CA SER A 473 14.49 20.18 -27.06
C SER A 473 14.90 18.84 -26.41
N GLY A 474 14.90 17.76 -27.18
CA GLY A 474 15.31 16.43 -26.75
C GLY A 474 16.79 16.32 -26.33
N LEU A 475 17.66 17.21 -26.82
CA LEU A 475 19.10 17.24 -26.48
C LEU A 475 19.38 17.95 -25.15
N PHE A 476 18.43 18.74 -24.64
CA PHE A 476 18.61 19.53 -23.42
C PHE A 476 18.98 18.66 -22.21
N SER A 477 18.40 17.47 -22.08
CA SER A 477 18.71 16.57 -20.96
C SER A 477 20.15 16.05 -21.00
N SER A 478 20.63 15.67 -22.17
CA SER A 478 21.99 15.14 -22.34
C SER A 478 23.04 16.23 -22.11
N ILE A 479 22.75 17.46 -22.56
CA ILE A 479 23.62 18.62 -22.35
C ILE A 479 23.73 18.96 -20.85
N ILE A 480 22.61 18.96 -20.12
CA ILE A 480 22.63 19.22 -18.66
C ILE A 480 23.36 18.11 -17.90
N GLN A 481 23.29 16.86 -18.34
CA GLN A 481 24.06 15.75 -17.76
C GLN A 481 25.58 15.90 -17.98
N GLN A 482 26.00 16.31 -19.19
CA GLN A 482 27.43 16.57 -19.45
C GLN A 482 27.96 17.75 -18.64
N LEU A 483 27.16 18.81 -18.52
CA LEU A 483 27.49 19.94 -17.66
C LEU A 483 27.63 19.48 -16.19
N GLU A 484 26.71 18.66 -15.69
CA GLU A 484 26.78 18.11 -14.33
C GLU A 484 28.09 17.33 -14.11
N ALA A 485 28.45 16.44 -15.03
CA ALA A 485 29.68 15.66 -14.95
C ALA A 485 30.93 16.57 -14.91
N SER A 486 31.00 17.55 -15.81
CA SER A 486 32.11 18.51 -15.88
C SER A 486 32.24 19.33 -14.59
N LEU A 487 31.12 19.84 -14.05
CA LEU A 487 31.14 20.62 -12.81
C LEU A 487 31.49 19.75 -11.59
N ARG A 488 31.00 18.50 -11.54
CA ARG A 488 31.38 17.57 -10.46
C ARG A 488 32.87 17.27 -10.47
N GLN A 489 33.43 16.98 -11.65
CA GLN A 489 34.86 16.74 -11.83
C GLN A 489 35.70 17.94 -11.38
N LYS A 490 35.26 19.16 -11.72
CA LYS A 490 36.01 20.39 -11.41
C LYS A 490 35.93 20.83 -9.95
N PHE A 491 34.77 20.65 -9.30
CA PHE A 491 34.49 21.27 -8.00
C PHE A 491 34.34 20.31 -6.82
N CYS A 492 34.07 19.03 -7.06
CA CYS A 492 33.82 18.03 -6.01
C CYS A 492 35.05 17.13 -5.83
N LYS A 493 35.33 16.66 -4.60
CA LYS A 493 36.40 15.67 -4.37
C LYS A 493 35.95 14.27 -4.78
N GLU A 494 36.81 13.50 -5.45
CA GLU A 494 36.62 12.05 -5.61
C GLU A 494 36.61 11.38 -4.23
N LYS A 495 35.60 10.56 -3.95
CA LYS A 495 35.63 9.64 -2.81
C LYS A 495 36.61 8.51 -3.16
N THR A 496 37.84 8.61 -2.67
CA THR A 496 38.78 7.48 -2.70
C THR A 496 38.17 6.32 -1.90
N GLY A 497 37.93 5.21 -2.60
CA GLY A 497 37.38 3.97 -2.05
C GLY A 497 38.31 3.40 -0.99
N THR A 498 37.75 3.05 0.16
CA THR A 498 38.43 2.36 1.25
C THR A 498 38.47 0.86 0.92
N ASN A 499 39.60 0.40 0.37
CA ASN A 499 39.98 -1.01 0.44
C ASN A 499 40.45 -1.28 1.88
N TYR A 500 39.69 -2.07 2.63
CA TYR A 500 40.20 -2.70 3.85
C TYR A 500 40.65 -4.12 3.49
N ILE A 501 41.93 -4.36 3.74
CA ILE A 501 42.62 -5.65 3.79
C ILE A 501 42.07 -6.47 4.96
#